data_AF-A0AAN9HY57-F1
#
_entry.id   AF-A0AAN9HY57-F1
#
_cell.length_a   1.000
_cell.length_b   1.000
_cell.length_c   1.000
_cell.angle_alpha   90.00
_cell.angle_beta   90.00
_cell.angle_gamma   90.00
#
_symmetry.space_group_name_H-M   'P 1'
#
loop_
_entity.id
_entity.type
_entity.pdbx_description
1 polymer ?
#
loop_
_entity_poly.entity_id
_entity_poly.type
_entity_poly.pdbx_seq_one_letter_code
_entity_poly.pdbx_strand_id
1 'polypeptide(L)'
;MEHSILQFFISLDFKKYPLNEKTTSKIHTCFTFGADADFLKNDICVKPDLDALGSLGDEGWYCVRGILWAANYELPKTVIASREPVLNDAGVIMVVGASLHWEDGKVATFYCSFLSNLTMDITAIGTKGTPHVHDFIIPHEEKEASFYASSNSGFDDLVAFIVYFKNVKLLELLSSLIPFLILFALSIEPLMVYPAPSHLVSSAFT
;
A
#
# COMPACT_ATOMS: atom_id res chain seq x y z
N MET A 1 -6.87 14.05 13.19
CA MET A 1 -6.79 12.86 12.33
C MET A 1 -5.68 12.96 11.28
N GLU A 2 -4.94 14.08 11.20
CA GLU A 2 -3.67 14.18 10.43
C GLU A 2 -2.45 13.63 11.22
N HIS A 3 -2.65 13.16 12.44
CA HIS A 3 -1.59 12.82 13.40
C HIS A 3 -1.03 11.39 13.29
N SER A 4 -1.40 10.62 12.26
CA SER A 4 -0.90 9.25 12.00
C SER A 4 -0.02 9.12 10.74
N ILE A 5 0.06 10.15 9.90
CA ILE A 5 0.27 9.90 8.46
C ILE A 5 1.75 9.64 8.08
N LEU A 6 2.72 9.79 8.99
CA LEU A 6 4.13 9.71 8.58
C LEU A 6 5.17 9.27 9.62
N GLN A 7 4.83 8.85 10.83
CA GLN A 7 5.87 8.60 11.84
C GLN A 7 6.72 7.34 11.55
N PHE A 8 6.28 6.47 10.63
CA PHE A 8 6.95 5.20 10.34
C PHE A 8 7.66 5.10 8.98
N PHE A 9 7.77 6.17 8.18
CA PHE A 9 8.51 6.02 6.91
C PHE A 9 9.90 5.42 7.10
N ILE A 10 10.54 5.60 8.26
CA ILE A 10 11.88 5.15 8.55
C ILE A 10 11.99 5.02 10.08
N SER A 11 11.51 3.94 10.72
CA SER A 11 12.18 3.53 11.98
C SER A 11 13.53 2.89 11.62
N LEU A 12 14.38 3.77 11.09
CA LEU A 12 15.84 3.86 11.16
C LEU A 12 16.71 2.61 10.99
N ASP A 13 16.24 1.49 10.42
CA ASP A 13 17.17 0.41 10.00
C ASP A 13 16.65 -0.68 9.04
N PHE A 14 15.46 -0.58 8.44
CA PHE A 14 15.03 -1.57 7.43
C PHE A 14 16.02 -1.72 6.27
N LYS A 15 16.63 -0.61 5.82
CA LYS A 15 17.70 -0.64 4.81
C LYS A 15 18.99 -1.33 5.31
N LYS A 16 19.20 -1.46 6.63
CA LYS A 16 20.33 -2.22 7.22
C LYS A 16 20.04 -3.71 7.35
N TYR A 17 18.81 -4.14 7.10
CA TYR A 17 18.53 -5.51 6.68
C TYR A 17 18.43 -5.51 5.15
N PRO A 18 19.56 -5.28 4.47
CA PRO A 18 19.57 -4.92 3.08
C PRO A 18 18.77 -5.92 2.26
N LEU A 19 17.70 -5.42 1.65
CA LEU A 19 17.13 -5.96 0.42
C LEU A 19 18.15 -5.73 -0.73
N ASN A 20 19.46 -6.03 -0.54
CA ASN A 20 20.48 -5.54 -1.47
C ASN A 20 20.68 -6.45 -2.67
N GLU A 21 20.74 -5.74 -3.80
CA GLU A 21 21.43 -6.02 -5.05
C GLU A 21 20.86 -7.17 -5.90
N LYS A 22 20.03 -6.73 -6.86
CA LYS A 22 19.81 -7.32 -8.18
C LYS A 22 18.87 -8.50 -8.37
N THR A 23 18.23 -9.08 -7.36
CA THR A 23 17.31 -10.20 -7.63
C THR A 23 16.12 -10.31 -6.67
N THR A 24 14.91 -10.27 -7.25
CA THR A 24 13.62 -10.77 -6.75
C THR A 24 13.33 -10.52 -5.27
N SER A 25 13.02 -9.27 -4.92
CA SER A 25 12.33 -8.98 -3.66
C SER A 25 10.81 -9.11 -3.85
N LYS A 26 10.13 -9.65 -2.84
CA LYS A 26 8.67 -9.68 -2.76
C LYS A 26 8.19 -8.75 -1.66
N ILE A 27 7.18 -7.94 -1.94
CA ILE A 27 6.59 -7.05 -0.94
C ILE A 27 5.10 -7.31 -0.87
N HIS A 28 4.57 -7.45 0.33
CA HIS A 28 3.15 -7.65 0.58
C HIS A 28 2.69 -6.59 1.57
N THR A 29 1.67 -5.82 1.20
CA THR A 29 0.99 -4.90 2.11
C THR A 29 -0.48 -5.26 2.23
N CYS A 30 -1.06 -5.03 3.40
CA CYS A 30 -2.47 -5.25 3.66
C CYS A 30 -2.97 -4.15 4.59
N PHE A 31 -3.99 -3.41 4.17
CA PHE A 31 -4.69 -2.49 5.06
C PHE A 31 -6.18 -2.66 4.88
N THR A 32 -6.83 -3.14 5.94
CA THR A 32 -8.28 -3.36 5.96
C THR A 32 -8.85 -2.90 7.28
N PHE A 33 -10.11 -2.52 7.33
CA PHE A 33 -10.88 -2.48 8.56
C PHE A 33 -12.34 -2.84 8.32
N GLY A 34 -12.99 -3.43 9.34
CA GLY A 34 -14.39 -3.83 9.25
C GLY A 34 -15.28 -2.64 9.51
N ALA A 35 -15.57 -1.86 8.46
CA ALA A 35 -16.41 -0.68 8.55
C ALA A 35 -17.81 -1.02 9.07
N ASP A 36 -18.36 -0.16 9.93
CA ASP A 36 -19.72 -0.32 10.42
C ASP A 36 -20.76 0.18 9.40
N ALA A 37 -22.04 -0.05 9.71
CA ALA A 37 -23.14 0.32 8.83
C ALA A 37 -23.29 1.84 8.64
N ASP A 38 -22.82 2.66 9.58
CA ASP A 38 -22.87 4.12 9.47
C ASP A 38 -21.81 4.58 8.46
N PHE A 39 -20.57 4.11 8.60
CA PHE A 39 -19.49 4.37 7.64
C PHE A 39 -19.88 3.95 6.24
N LEU A 40 -20.35 2.70 6.06
CA LEU A 40 -20.72 2.14 4.76
C LEU A 40 -21.89 2.88 4.09
N LYS A 41 -22.65 3.67 4.86
CA LYS A 41 -23.78 4.45 4.35
C LYS A 41 -23.44 5.93 4.18
N ASN A 42 -22.64 6.51 5.04
CA ASN A 42 -22.57 7.97 5.21
C ASN A 42 -21.18 8.55 4.97
N ASP A 43 -20.12 7.75 5.08
CA ASP A 43 -18.76 8.25 4.93
C ASP A 43 -18.48 8.77 3.52
N ILE A 44 -17.58 9.73 3.39
CA ILE A 44 -17.22 10.35 2.10
C ILE A 44 -16.50 9.36 1.18
N CYS A 45 -15.79 8.38 1.74
CA CYS A 45 -15.06 7.35 1.01
C CYS A 45 -16.00 6.35 0.30
N VAL A 46 -17.29 6.31 0.64
CA VAL A 46 -18.26 5.43 -0.02
C VAL A 46 -19.16 6.18 -1.01
N LYS A 47 -18.81 7.44 -1.34
CA LYS A 47 -19.58 8.31 -2.25
C LYS A 47 -18.85 8.57 -3.56
N PRO A 48 -19.46 8.27 -4.72
CA PRO A 48 -18.81 8.45 -6.01
C PRO A 48 -18.58 9.92 -6.40
N ASP A 49 -19.23 10.86 -5.71
CA ASP A 49 -19.15 12.31 -5.92
C ASP A 49 -18.25 13.03 -4.89
N LEU A 50 -17.68 12.29 -3.92
CA LEU A 50 -16.74 12.81 -2.92
C LEU A 50 -15.38 12.09 -3.05
N ASP A 51 -14.98 11.28 -2.08
CA ASP A 51 -13.75 10.49 -2.16
C ASP A 51 -14.01 9.15 -2.85
N ALA A 52 -14.22 9.25 -4.16
CA ALA A 52 -14.79 8.18 -4.99
C ALA A 52 -13.89 6.96 -5.19
N LEU A 53 -12.63 7.00 -4.74
CA LEU A 53 -11.69 5.89 -4.90
C LEU A 53 -11.93 4.78 -3.87
N GLY A 54 -12.74 5.02 -2.85
CA GLY A 54 -13.11 4.01 -1.87
C GLY A 54 -11.91 3.42 -1.12
N SER A 55 -11.97 2.13 -0.83
CA SER A 55 -10.91 1.43 -0.10
C SER A 55 -9.55 1.54 -0.79
N LEU A 56 -9.53 1.71 -2.11
CA LEU A 56 -8.29 1.91 -2.87
C LEU A 56 -7.64 3.27 -2.58
N GLY A 57 -8.46 4.33 -2.49
CA GLY A 57 -7.99 5.69 -2.22
C GLY A 57 -7.60 5.93 -0.77
N ASP A 58 -8.36 5.34 0.15
CA ASP A 58 -8.13 5.47 1.58
C ASP A 58 -7.03 4.50 2.05
N GLU A 59 -7.31 3.20 2.03
CA GLU A 59 -6.42 2.19 2.58
C GLU A 59 -5.31 1.77 1.60
N GLY A 60 -5.68 1.59 0.34
CA GLY A 60 -4.78 1.21 -0.74
C GLY A 60 -3.64 2.21 -0.94
N TRP A 61 -3.86 3.49 -0.62
CA TRP A 61 -2.83 4.52 -0.64
C TRP A 61 -1.65 4.21 0.29
N TYR A 62 -1.92 3.82 1.53
CA TYR A 62 -0.88 3.41 2.48
C TYR A 62 -0.14 2.17 2.01
N CYS A 63 -0.88 1.20 1.46
CA CYS A 63 -0.32 -0.02 0.91
C CYS A 63 0.66 0.25 -0.24
N VAL A 64 0.25 1.06 -1.21
CA VAL A 64 1.10 1.46 -2.35
C VAL A 64 2.29 2.29 -1.86
N ARG A 65 2.09 3.15 -0.86
CA ARG A 65 3.17 3.93 -0.28
C ARG A 65 4.24 3.06 0.38
N GLY A 66 3.83 2.08 1.18
CA GLY A 66 4.74 1.11 1.81
C GLY A 66 5.52 0.30 0.79
N ILE A 67 4.85 -0.13 -0.29
CA ILE A 67 5.48 -0.82 -1.41
C ILE A 67 6.54 0.07 -2.08
N LEU A 68 6.18 1.30 -2.45
CA LEU A 68 7.11 2.22 -3.11
C LEU A 68 8.31 2.51 -2.22
N TRP A 69 8.11 2.72 -0.92
CA TRP A 69 9.22 2.91 0.00
C TRP A 69 10.18 1.70 0.03
N ALA A 70 9.64 0.48 0.12
CA ALA A 70 10.44 -0.75 0.11
C ALA A 70 11.13 -0.99 -1.25
N ALA A 71 10.55 -0.52 -2.34
CA ALA A 71 11.12 -0.53 -3.69
C ALA A 71 12.01 0.70 -3.98
N ASN A 72 12.48 1.42 -2.96
CA ASN A 72 13.32 2.62 -3.09
C ASN A 72 12.71 3.70 -4.01
N TYR A 73 11.38 3.81 -3.98
CA TYR A 73 10.54 4.68 -4.81
C TYR A 73 10.67 4.47 -6.31
N GLU A 74 11.23 3.34 -6.75
CA GLU A 74 11.16 2.94 -8.15
C GLU A 74 9.71 2.63 -8.51
N LEU A 75 9.19 3.23 -9.58
CA LEU A 75 7.84 2.95 -10.05
C LEU A 75 7.77 1.56 -10.73
N PRO A 76 6.68 0.80 -10.52
CA PRO A 76 6.47 -0.44 -11.26
C PRO A 76 6.24 -0.14 -12.74
N LYS A 77 6.54 -1.13 -13.58
CA LYS A 77 6.27 -1.09 -15.02
C LYS A 77 4.86 -1.53 -15.36
N THR A 78 4.27 -2.37 -14.51
CA THR A 78 2.91 -2.88 -14.71
C THR A 78 2.22 -3.05 -13.37
N VAL A 79 0.94 -2.69 -13.33
CA VAL A 79 0.03 -2.94 -12.21
C VAL A 79 -1.14 -3.77 -12.73
N ILE A 80 -1.46 -4.85 -12.03
CA ILE A 80 -2.53 -5.78 -12.38
C ILE A 80 -3.44 -5.92 -11.16
N ALA A 81 -4.65 -5.37 -11.23
CA ALA A 81 -5.66 -5.54 -10.19
C ALA A 81 -6.11 -7.00 -10.08
N SER A 82 -6.52 -7.42 -8.88
CA SER A 82 -7.18 -8.70 -8.66
C SER A 82 -8.46 -8.77 -9.48
N ARG A 83 -8.82 -9.98 -9.94
CA ARG A 83 -10.12 -10.18 -10.59
C ARG A 83 -11.23 -9.90 -9.57
N GLU A 84 -12.29 -9.25 -10.03
CA GLU A 84 -13.54 -9.03 -9.29
C GLU A 84 -13.38 -8.19 -8.00
N PRO A 85 -13.14 -6.87 -8.10
CA PRO A 85 -13.26 -6.00 -6.94
C PRO A 85 -14.71 -6.03 -6.42
N VAL A 86 -14.88 -5.88 -5.10
CA VAL A 86 -16.20 -5.70 -4.51
C VAL A 86 -16.54 -4.22 -4.60
N LEU A 87 -17.65 -3.90 -5.24
CA LEU A 87 -18.18 -2.54 -5.36
C LEU A 87 -19.45 -2.40 -4.53
N ASN A 88 -19.74 -1.20 -4.04
CA ASN A 88 -21.07 -0.88 -3.52
C ASN A 88 -22.06 -0.62 -4.67
N ASP A 89 -23.34 -0.41 -4.35
CA ASP A 89 -24.40 -0.14 -5.34
C ASP A 89 -24.13 1.11 -6.21
N ALA A 90 -23.28 2.02 -5.72
CA ALA A 90 -22.87 3.23 -6.41
C ALA A 90 -21.60 3.06 -7.26
N GLY A 91 -21.03 1.85 -7.32
CA GLY A 91 -19.83 1.52 -8.09
C GLY A 91 -18.50 1.89 -7.41
N VAL A 92 -18.51 2.30 -6.14
CA VAL A 92 -17.30 2.63 -5.38
C VAL A 92 -16.62 1.35 -4.87
N ILE A 93 -15.28 1.31 -4.94
CA ILE A 93 -14.49 0.15 -4.55
C ILE A 93 -14.52 -0.02 -3.03
N MET A 94 -15.02 -1.17 -2.58
CA MET A 94 -15.08 -1.55 -1.17
C MET A 94 -13.96 -2.53 -0.80
N VAL A 95 -13.54 -3.35 -1.77
CA VAL A 95 -12.47 -4.34 -1.62
C VAL A 95 -11.72 -4.48 -2.94
N VAL A 96 -10.40 -4.39 -2.90
CA VAL A 96 -9.55 -4.68 -4.06
C VAL A 96 -8.14 -5.07 -3.62
N GLY A 97 -7.48 -5.90 -4.42
CA GLY A 97 -6.03 -6.09 -4.37
C GLY A 97 -5.39 -5.83 -5.72
N ALA A 98 -4.07 -5.75 -5.75
CA ALA A 98 -3.32 -5.71 -7.01
C ALA A 98 -1.92 -6.28 -6.85
N SER A 99 -1.29 -6.58 -7.98
CA SER A 99 0.13 -6.90 -8.09
C SER A 99 0.87 -5.85 -8.92
N LEU A 100 2.06 -5.47 -8.48
CA LEU A 100 2.94 -4.48 -9.10
C LEU A 100 4.22 -5.20 -9.53
N HIS A 101 4.69 -4.93 -10.75
CA HIS A 101 5.81 -5.66 -11.37
C HIS A 101 6.87 -4.69 -11.89
N TRP A 102 8.14 -4.97 -11.61
CA TRP A 102 9.29 -4.21 -12.10
C TRP A 102 10.12 -5.02 -13.10
N GLU A 103 10.89 -4.32 -13.94
CA GLU A 103 11.77 -4.92 -14.96
C GLU A 103 12.88 -5.82 -14.36
N ASP A 104 13.31 -5.53 -13.13
CA ASP A 104 14.35 -6.28 -12.41
C ASP A 104 13.80 -7.50 -11.65
N GLY A 105 12.53 -7.85 -11.88
CA GLY A 105 11.87 -9.02 -11.29
C GLY A 105 11.34 -8.82 -9.87
N LYS A 106 11.39 -7.60 -9.31
CA LYS A 106 10.65 -7.29 -8.09
C LYS A 106 9.15 -7.45 -8.34
N VAL A 107 8.44 -8.01 -7.37
CA VAL A 107 6.98 -8.13 -7.40
C VAL A 107 6.43 -7.67 -6.06
N ALA A 108 5.40 -6.83 -6.08
CA ALA A 108 4.68 -6.47 -4.88
C ALA A 108 3.19 -6.78 -5.02
N THR A 109 2.50 -7.01 -3.90
CA THR A 109 1.04 -7.08 -3.87
C THR A 109 0.50 -6.23 -2.75
N PHE A 110 -0.70 -5.70 -2.95
CA PHE A 110 -1.49 -5.17 -1.85
C PHE A 110 -2.90 -5.73 -1.83
N TYR A 111 -3.53 -5.64 -0.68
CA TYR A 111 -4.96 -5.86 -0.47
C TYR A 111 -5.52 -4.77 0.44
N CYS A 112 -6.69 -4.25 0.08
CA CYS A 112 -7.44 -3.29 0.88
C CYS A 112 -8.94 -3.61 0.90
N SER A 113 -9.60 -3.31 2.01
CA SER A 113 -10.97 -3.72 2.30
C SER A 113 -11.59 -2.95 3.47
N PHE A 114 -12.70 -2.27 3.20
CA PHE A 114 -13.63 -1.79 4.24
C PHE A 114 -14.48 -2.89 4.88
N LEU A 115 -14.31 -4.16 4.47
CA LEU A 115 -15.18 -5.28 4.86
C LEU A 115 -14.44 -6.38 5.63
N SER A 116 -13.15 -6.21 5.91
CA SER A 116 -12.30 -7.22 6.57
C SER A 116 -11.73 -6.67 7.87
N ASN A 117 -11.51 -7.52 8.89
CA ASN A 117 -11.03 -7.08 10.21
C ASN A 117 -9.78 -6.19 10.13
N LEU A 118 -9.62 -5.26 11.08
CA LEU A 118 -8.47 -4.36 11.15
C LEU A 118 -7.14 -5.13 10.97
N THR A 119 -6.41 -4.81 9.91
CA THR A 119 -5.10 -5.39 9.56
C THR A 119 -4.27 -4.28 8.96
N MET A 120 -3.01 -4.10 9.36
CA MET A 120 -2.14 -3.00 8.92
C MET A 120 -0.71 -3.52 8.72
N ASP A 121 -0.56 -4.44 7.78
CA ASP A 121 0.63 -5.29 7.65
C ASP A 121 1.50 -4.89 6.47
N ILE A 122 2.82 -4.95 6.67
CA ILE A 122 3.82 -4.99 5.60
C ILE A 122 4.80 -6.13 5.85
N THR A 123 5.06 -6.88 4.79
CA THR A 123 6.10 -7.91 4.73
C THR A 123 6.97 -7.63 3.52
N ALA A 124 8.28 -7.47 3.74
CA ALA A 124 9.26 -7.39 2.66
C ALA A 124 10.17 -8.62 2.73
N ILE A 125 10.33 -9.32 1.61
CA ILE A 125 11.14 -10.54 1.51
C ILE A 125 12.30 -10.21 0.59
N GLY A 126 13.51 -10.19 1.14
CA GLY A 126 14.75 -10.09 0.40
C GLY A 126 15.56 -11.38 0.47
N THR A 127 16.70 -11.40 -0.22
CA THR A 127 17.62 -12.56 -0.24
C THR A 127 18.34 -12.78 1.09
N LYS A 128 18.42 -11.74 1.94
CA LYS A 128 19.19 -11.76 3.19
C LYS A 128 18.35 -11.51 4.43
N GLY A 129 17.06 -11.26 4.28
CA GLY A 129 16.19 -11.04 5.42
C GLY A 129 14.74 -10.80 5.03
N THR A 130 13.88 -11.00 6.01
CA THR A 130 12.44 -10.86 5.85
C THR A 130 11.86 -10.08 7.02
N PRO A 131 11.78 -8.75 6.93
CA PRO A 131 11.11 -7.99 7.96
C PRO A 131 9.57 -7.97 7.78
N HIS A 132 8.87 -8.01 8.91
CA HIS A 132 7.42 -7.96 9.05
C HIS A 132 7.02 -6.92 10.10
N VAL A 133 6.04 -6.08 9.77
CA VAL A 133 5.43 -5.09 10.69
C VAL A 133 3.91 -5.26 10.59
N HIS A 134 3.22 -5.33 11.72
CA HIS A 134 1.76 -5.57 11.79
C HIS A 134 0.94 -4.30 12.10
N ASP A 135 1.63 -3.18 12.32
CA ASP A 135 1.05 -1.90 12.70
C ASP A 135 1.73 -0.75 11.92
N PHE A 136 2.07 -0.97 10.65
CA PHE A 136 2.92 -0.04 9.88
C PHE A 136 2.26 1.32 9.58
N ILE A 137 0.94 1.42 9.78
CA ILE A 137 0.14 2.62 9.52
C ILE A 137 -0.12 3.36 10.84
N ILE A 138 -0.74 2.66 11.80
CA ILE A 138 -1.00 3.18 13.14
C ILE A 138 -0.38 2.21 14.14
N PRO A 139 0.65 2.63 14.90
CA PRO A 139 1.27 1.78 15.91
C PRO A 139 0.27 1.30 16.97
N HIS A 140 0.46 0.09 17.47
CA HIS A 140 -0.33 -0.40 18.60
C HIS A 140 -0.08 0.38 19.88
N GLU A 141 1.14 0.88 20.07
CA GLU A 141 1.56 1.66 21.24
C GLU A 141 2.08 3.04 20.83
N GLU A 142 1.62 4.09 21.49
CA GLU A 142 1.95 5.48 21.10
C GLU A 142 3.45 5.80 21.19
N LYS A 143 4.19 5.10 22.07
CA LYS A 143 5.59 5.41 22.40
C LYS A 143 6.57 4.31 22.00
N GLU A 144 6.06 3.21 21.49
CA GLU A 144 6.85 2.02 21.15
C GLU A 144 6.46 1.51 19.77
N ALA A 145 7.45 1.03 19.02
CA ALA A 145 7.20 0.31 17.79
C ALA A 145 8.05 -0.95 17.75
N SER A 146 7.53 -1.99 17.11
CA SER A 146 8.24 -3.25 16.98
C SER A 146 8.09 -3.85 15.59
N PHE A 147 9.11 -4.60 15.16
CA PHE A 147 9.03 -5.40 13.95
C PHE A 147 9.71 -6.74 14.15
N TYR A 148 9.23 -7.75 13.45
CA TYR A 148 9.89 -9.04 13.34
C TYR A 148 10.86 -8.98 12.18
N ALA A 149 12.05 -9.51 12.35
CA ALA A 149 12.98 -9.69 11.24
C ALA A 149 13.73 -11.01 11.37
N SER A 150 14.00 -11.59 10.21
CA SER A 150 14.95 -12.67 10.02
C SER A 150 16.13 -12.13 9.21
N SER A 151 17.34 -12.66 9.45
CA SER A 151 18.54 -12.24 8.74
C SER A 151 19.45 -13.45 8.51
N ASN A 152 19.87 -13.65 7.26
CA ASN A 152 20.71 -14.78 6.80
C ASN A 152 20.23 -16.16 7.29
N SER A 153 18.93 -16.33 7.47
CA SER A 153 18.35 -17.55 8.04
C SER A 153 18.41 -18.71 7.06
N GLY A 154 18.76 -19.89 7.55
CA GLY A 154 18.75 -21.17 6.82
C GLY A 154 18.12 -22.27 7.66
N PHE A 155 17.90 -23.46 7.08
CA PHE A 155 17.32 -24.58 7.84
C PHE A 155 18.17 -25.01 9.04
N ASP A 156 19.49 -24.79 8.97
CA ASP A 156 20.43 -25.09 10.05
C ASP A 156 20.54 -23.97 11.10
N ASP A 157 20.04 -22.77 10.80
CA ASP A 157 20.12 -21.57 11.64
C ASP A 157 18.82 -20.74 11.55
N LEU A 158 17.80 -21.16 12.31
CA LEU A 158 16.52 -20.48 12.43
C LEU A 158 16.63 -19.27 13.37
N VAL A 159 17.01 -18.12 12.81
CA VAL A 159 17.14 -16.88 13.56
C VAL A 159 16.03 -15.90 13.17
N ALA A 160 15.08 -15.69 14.08
CA ALA A 160 14.09 -14.62 14.05
C ALA A 160 14.22 -13.80 15.33
N PHE A 161 14.17 -12.48 15.21
CA PHE A 161 14.27 -11.55 16.34
C PHE A 161 13.23 -10.45 16.22
N ILE A 162 12.79 -9.96 17.39
CA ILE A 162 11.91 -8.80 17.50
C ILE A 162 12.80 -7.59 17.81
N VAL A 163 12.68 -6.54 17.01
CA VAL A 163 13.37 -5.27 17.25
C VAL A 163 12.38 -4.29 17.87
N TYR A 164 12.74 -3.67 18.99
CA TYR A 164 11.92 -2.69 19.71
C TYR A 164 12.56 -1.30 19.65
N PHE A 165 11.74 -0.28 19.41
CA PHE A 165 12.10 1.12 19.53
C PHE A 165 11.27 1.76 20.64
N LYS A 166 11.92 2.48 21.56
CA LYS A 166 11.26 3.21 22.65
C LYS A 166 11.45 4.71 22.46
N ASN A 167 10.48 5.49 22.95
CA ASN A 167 10.50 6.96 22.94
C ASN A 167 10.55 7.55 21.52
N VAL A 168 9.77 6.99 20.60
CA VAL A 168 9.58 7.56 19.26
C VAL A 168 8.90 8.92 19.43
N LYS A 169 9.67 10.03 19.42
CA LYS A 169 9.14 11.37 19.66
C LYS A 169 8.35 11.86 18.43
N LEU A 170 7.12 12.33 18.69
CA LEU A 170 6.13 12.79 17.68
C LEU A 170 6.34 14.25 17.23
N LEU A 171 7.20 15.01 17.90
CA LEU A 171 7.40 16.44 17.63
C LEU A 171 8.68 16.69 16.83
N GLU A 172 8.56 16.89 15.51
CA GLU A 172 9.36 17.81 14.67
C GLU A 172 8.99 17.63 13.18
N LEU A 173 7.78 18.05 12.72
CA LEU A 173 7.44 17.88 11.30
C LEU A 173 6.42 18.85 10.66
N LEU A 174 6.10 19.99 11.27
CA LEU A 174 5.25 21.00 10.60
C LEU A 174 5.98 21.76 9.46
N SER A 175 7.30 21.63 9.32
CA SER A 175 8.09 22.36 8.32
C SER A 175 8.39 21.59 7.03
N SER A 176 8.19 20.27 6.97
CA SER A 176 8.59 19.42 5.82
C SER A 176 7.42 18.91 4.96
N LEU A 177 6.18 19.29 5.29
CA LEU A 177 4.95 18.88 4.57
C LEU A 177 4.64 19.75 3.33
N ILE A 178 5.26 20.92 3.20
CA ILE A 178 5.02 21.87 2.10
C ILE A 178 5.35 21.30 0.70
N PRO A 179 6.43 20.51 0.50
CA PRO A 179 6.76 19.98 -0.83
C PRO A 179 5.82 18.87 -1.33
N PHE A 180 5.17 18.13 -0.42
CA PHE A 180 4.32 16.98 -0.78
C PHE A 180 2.92 17.39 -1.25
N LEU A 181 2.38 18.49 -0.72
CA LEU A 181 1.16 19.13 -1.25
C LEU A 181 1.36 19.64 -2.69
N ILE A 182 2.58 20.04 -3.06
CA ILE A 182 2.91 20.49 -4.42
C ILE A 182 2.96 19.31 -5.40
N LEU A 183 3.45 18.13 -4.97
CA LEU A 183 3.42 16.92 -5.79
C LEU A 183 1.99 16.38 -5.98
N PHE A 184 1.14 16.54 -4.96
CA PHE A 184 -0.28 16.20 -5.02
C PHE A 184 -1.02 17.07 -6.06
N ALA A 185 -0.72 18.38 -6.12
CA ALA A 185 -1.30 19.27 -7.12
C ALA A 185 -0.83 18.99 -8.57
N LEU A 186 0.35 18.37 -8.76
CA LEU A 186 0.92 18.08 -10.07
C LEU A 186 0.55 16.69 -10.63
N SER A 187 -0.02 15.79 -9.82
CA SER A 187 -0.39 14.43 -10.25
C SER A 187 -1.87 14.28 -10.62
N ILE A 188 -2.67 15.35 -10.53
CA ILE A 188 -4.06 15.41 -10.99
C ILE A 188 -4.09 16.02 -12.40
N GLU A 189 -3.53 15.33 -13.38
CA GLU A 189 -3.97 15.49 -14.77
C GLU A 189 -5.07 14.44 -15.04
N PRO A 190 -6.22 14.83 -15.59
CA PRO A 190 -7.33 13.91 -15.81
C PRO A 190 -6.94 12.86 -16.84
N LEU A 191 -7.11 11.57 -16.51
CA LEU A 191 -7.06 10.50 -17.50
C LEU A 191 -8.06 10.83 -18.62
N MET A 192 -7.54 11.24 -19.79
CA MET A 192 -8.32 11.35 -21.01
C MET A 192 -8.96 10.00 -21.34
N VAL A 193 -10.29 9.99 -21.32
CA VAL A 193 -11.12 8.94 -21.88
C VAL A 193 -10.89 8.91 -23.39
N TYR A 194 -10.27 7.85 -23.91
CA TYR A 194 -10.32 7.57 -25.35
C TYR A 194 -11.68 6.91 -25.69
N PRO A 195 -12.43 7.41 -26.69
CA PRO A 195 -13.64 6.75 -27.13
C PRO A 195 -13.28 5.46 -27.90
N ALA A 196 -14.07 4.41 -27.70
CA ALA A 196 -13.96 3.16 -28.43
C ALA A 196 -14.14 3.38 -29.95
N PRO A 197 -13.35 2.72 -30.82
CA PRO A 197 -13.57 2.83 -32.25
C PRO A 197 -14.86 2.10 -32.64
N SER A 198 -15.80 2.87 -33.20
CA SER A 198 -16.88 2.34 -34.01
C SER A 198 -16.32 1.74 -35.30
N HIS A 199 -17.08 0.79 -35.86
CA HIS A 199 -16.91 0.12 -37.16
C HIS A 199 -16.18 -1.23 -37.14
N LEU A 200 -16.97 -2.30 -37.03
CA LEU A 200 -16.95 -3.41 -38.00
C LEU A 200 -18.39 -3.94 -38.14
N VAL A 201 -19.09 -3.45 -39.16
CA VAL A 201 -20.31 -4.05 -39.68
C VAL A 201 -19.91 -5.33 -40.40
N SER A 202 -20.38 -6.47 -39.88
CA SER A 202 -20.38 -7.74 -40.59
C SER A 202 -21.43 -7.70 -41.70
N SER A 203 -20.99 -7.72 -42.95
CA SER A 203 -21.80 -8.23 -44.06
C SER A 203 -20.88 -8.86 -45.11
N ALA A 204 -20.88 -10.19 -45.16
CA ALA A 204 -20.44 -10.95 -46.31
C ALA A 204 -21.60 -11.86 -46.75
N PHE A 205 -22.11 -11.59 -47.96
CA PHE A 205 -22.74 -12.47 -48.97
C PHE A 205 -23.41 -13.76 -48.45
N THR A 206 -24.69 -14.04 -48.71
CA THR A 206 -25.44 -14.03 -49.97
C THR A 206 -26.93 -14.09 -49.65
#